data_AF-A0A850UT94-F1
#
_entry.id   AF-A0A850UT94-F1
#
_cell.length_a   1.000
_cell.length_b   1.000
_cell.length_c   1.000
_cell.angle_alpha   90.00
_cell.angle_beta   90.00
_cell.angle_gamma   90.00
#
_symmetry.space_group_name_H-M   'P 1'
#
loop_
_entity.id
_entity.type
_entity.pdbx_description
1 polymer ?
#
loop_
_entity_poly.entity_id
_entity_poly.type
_entity_poly.pdbx_seq_one_letter_code
_entity_poly.pdbx_strand_id
1 'polypeptide(L)'
;LTKSLPPRTIGYPWTLVYSTAKHGMSLKTLYRTMMGLDTPVLLVIKDSDGQVFGALASEPFKVSDGFYGTGETFMFTFSPDFEVFKWTGDNMFFIKGDMDSLAFGGGG
;
A
#
# COMPACT_ATOMS: atom_id res chain seq x y z
N LEU A 1 0.44 -0.09 -14.01
CA LEU A 1 0.90 0.56 -12.76
C LEU A 1 1.72 1.83 -12.96
N THR A 2 2.82 1.83 -13.72
CA THR A 2 3.75 2.98 -13.78
C THR A 2 3.09 4.32 -14.16
N LYS A 3 2.08 4.30 -15.03
CA LYS A 3 1.31 5.50 -15.43
C LYS A 3 0.42 6.08 -14.32
N SER A 4 0.16 5.31 -13.27
CA SER A 4 -0.73 5.69 -12.16
C SER A 4 0.04 6.12 -10.91
N LEU A 5 1.37 6.01 -10.91
CA LEU A 5 2.19 6.40 -9.77
C LEU A 5 2.17 7.93 -9.57
N PRO A 6 2.32 8.41 -8.32
CA PRO A 6 2.43 9.84 -8.04
C PRO A 6 3.55 10.52 -8.84
N PRO A 7 3.38 11.77 -9.30
CA PRO A 7 4.43 12.50 -10.02
C PRO A 7 5.75 12.57 -9.25
N ARG A 8 5.70 12.60 -7.91
CA ARG A 8 6.88 12.61 -7.03
C ARG A 8 7.75 11.34 -7.09
N THR A 9 7.28 10.26 -7.71
CA THR A 9 8.08 9.05 -7.90
C THR A 9 8.80 9.00 -9.24
N ILE A 10 8.59 9.98 -10.13
CA ILE A 10 9.24 10.02 -11.45
C ILE A 10 10.75 10.18 -11.27
N GLY A 11 11.52 9.34 -11.95
CA GLY A 11 12.99 9.37 -11.89
C GLY A 11 13.60 8.58 -10.73
N TYR A 12 12.79 8.04 -9.81
CA TYR A 12 13.27 7.19 -8.72
C TYR A 12 13.18 5.71 -9.09
N PRO A 13 14.23 4.90 -8.85
CA PRO A 13 14.18 3.48 -9.09
C PRO A 13 13.26 2.77 -8.10
N TRP A 14 12.72 1.63 -8.51
CA TRP A 14 11.93 0.78 -7.63
C TRP A 14 12.87 0.02 -6.69
N THR A 15 12.64 0.16 -5.39
CA THR A 15 13.42 -0.53 -4.36
C THR A 15 12.52 -1.50 -3.61
N LEU A 16 12.94 -2.76 -3.55
CA LEU A 16 12.24 -3.77 -2.74
C LEU A 16 12.55 -3.53 -1.26
N VAL A 17 11.60 -2.92 -0.55
CA VAL A 17 11.70 -2.68 0.91
C VAL A 17 11.37 -3.95 1.70
N TYR A 18 10.33 -4.69 1.30
CA TYR A 18 9.88 -5.87 2.01
C TYR A 18 9.32 -6.95 1.06
N SER A 19 9.61 -8.22 1.32
CA SER A 19 8.84 -9.34 0.77
C SER A 19 8.69 -10.47 1.78
N THR A 20 7.56 -11.17 1.72
CA THR A 20 7.29 -12.32 2.60
C THR A 20 8.29 -13.45 2.41
N ALA A 21 8.79 -13.62 1.18
CA ALA A 21 9.80 -14.62 0.85
C ALA A 21 11.18 -14.33 1.46
N LYS A 22 11.56 -13.06 1.63
CA LYS A 22 12.89 -12.68 2.18
C LYS A 22 12.86 -12.36 3.67
N HIS A 23 11.76 -11.80 4.16
CA HIS A 23 11.70 -11.24 5.52
C HIS A 23 10.68 -11.93 6.44
N GLY A 24 10.01 -12.98 5.94
CA GLY A 24 8.94 -13.68 6.65
C GLY A 24 7.60 -12.94 6.57
N MET A 25 6.56 -13.45 7.24
CA MET A 25 5.18 -12.96 7.11
C MET A 25 4.70 -12.10 8.30
N SER A 26 5.63 -11.61 9.13
CA SER A 26 5.28 -10.84 10.34
C SER A 26 5.00 -9.37 10.02
N LEU A 27 3.82 -8.87 10.41
CA LEU A 27 3.46 -7.44 10.35
C LEU A 27 4.44 -6.58 11.16
N LYS A 28 4.90 -7.05 12.33
CA LYS A 28 5.92 -6.33 13.11
C LYS A 28 7.22 -6.14 12.34
N THR A 29 7.62 -7.11 11.52
CA THR A 29 8.79 -6.97 10.65
C THR A 29 8.50 -6.04 9.48
N LEU A 30 7.30 -6.08 8.90
CA LEU A 30 6.87 -5.12 7.88
C LEU A 30 6.99 -3.68 8.42
N TYR A 31 6.36 -3.37 9.56
CA TYR A 31 6.44 -2.02 10.16
C TYR A 31 7.88 -1.60 10.47
N ARG A 32 8.72 -2.52 10.96
CA ARG A 32 10.13 -2.23 11.21
C ARG A 32 10.89 -1.84 9.94
N THR A 33 10.61 -2.47 8.80
CA THR A 33 11.23 -2.11 7.51
C THR A 33 10.74 -0.77 6.95
N MET A 34 9.60 -0.28 7.44
CA MET A 34 9.03 1.01 7.02
C MET A 34 9.58 2.19 7.82
N MET A 35 10.23 1.94 8.97
CA MET A 35 10.77 3.01 9.82
C MET A 35 11.89 3.76 9.09
N GLY A 36 11.79 5.09 9.06
CA GLY A 36 12.78 5.98 8.43
C GLY A 36 12.61 6.16 6.92
N LEU A 37 11.59 5.54 6.30
CA LEU A 37 11.22 5.86 4.93
C LEU A 37 10.40 7.15 4.87
N ASP A 38 10.55 7.89 3.78
CA ASP A 38 9.76 9.09 3.47
C ASP A 38 9.34 9.06 1.99
N THR A 39 8.71 7.95 1.59
CA THR A 39 8.27 7.72 0.21
C THR A 39 6.92 7.01 0.18
N PRO A 40 6.16 7.12 -0.92
CA PRO A 40 5.03 6.22 -1.17
C PRO A 40 5.49 4.76 -1.16
N VAL A 41 4.62 3.86 -0.73
CA VAL A 41 4.90 2.42 -0.69
C VAL A 41 3.90 1.68 -1.56
N LEU A 42 4.40 0.92 -2.53
CA LEU A 42 3.58 0.05 -3.37
C LEU A 42 3.50 -1.34 -2.72
N LEU A 43 2.33 -1.70 -2.23
CA LEU A 43 2.00 -3.05 -1.78
C LEU A 43 1.53 -3.87 -2.97
N VAL A 44 2.18 -5.01 -3.20
CA VAL A 44 1.81 -5.98 -4.24
C VAL A 44 1.55 -7.31 -3.56
N ILE A 45 0.33 -7.82 -3.74
CA ILE A 45 -0.13 -9.10 -3.20
C ILE A 45 -0.35 -10.03 -4.39
N LYS A 46 0.14 -11.27 -4.24
CA LYS A 46 -0.23 -12.39 -5.09
C LYS A 46 -0.89 -13.42 -4.19
N ASP A 47 -2.16 -13.73 -4.45
CA ASP A 47 -2.89 -14.73 -3.68
C ASP A 47 -2.57 -16.17 -4.12
N SER A 48 -3.19 -17.15 -3.46
CA SER A 48 -3.02 -18.58 -3.78
C SER A 48 -3.60 -18.98 -5.14
N ASP A 49 -4.58 -18.23 -5.65
CA ASP A 49 -5.20 -18.47 -6.95
C ASP A 49 -4.42 -17.78 -8.08
N GLY A 50 -3.35 -17.07 -7.75
CA GLY A 50 -2.46 -16.39 -8.68
C GLY A 50 -2.92 -15.00 -9.10
N GLN A 51 -3.99 -14.46 -8.51
CA GLN A 51 -4.43 -13.10 -8.78
C GLN A 51 -3.44 -12.10 -8.15
N VAL A 52 -3.24 -10.99 -8.86
CA VAL A 52 -2.36 -9.92 -8.42
C VAL A 52 -3.19 -8.66 -8.18
N PHE A 53 -3.05 -8.09 -6.99
CA PHE A 53 -3.72 -6.86 -6.60
C PHE A 53 -2.90 -6.16 -5.52
N GLY A 54 -3.34 -4.98 -5.09
CA GLY A 54 -2.70 -4.29 -4.00
C GLY A 54 -3.09 -2.82 -3.92
N ALA A 55 -2.20 -2.04 -3.32
CA ALA A 55 -2.43 -0.63 -3.11
C ALA A 55 -1.12 0.16 -3.21
N LEU A 56 -1.21 1.39 -3.70
CA LEU A 56 -0.20 2.40 -3.43
C LEU A 56 -0.61 3.16 -2.19
N ALA A 57 0.21 3.13 -1.17
CA ALA A 57 0.08 3.94 0.03
C ALA A 57 0.84 5.25 -0.15
N SER A 58 0.20 6.37 0.18
CA SER A 58 0.82 7.70 0.12
C SER A 58 1.99 7.87 1.12
N GLU A 59 2.04 7.03 2.15
CA GLU A 59 3.04 7.07 3.22
C GLU A 59 3.40 5.63 3.66
N PRO A 60 4.56 5.41 4.31
CA PRO A 60 4.96 4.10 4.80
C PRO A 60 3.98 3.48 5.82
N PHE A 61 3.94 2.15 5.89
CA PHE A 61 3.05 1.46 6.83
C PHE A 61 3.48 1.66 8.28
N LYS A 62 2.52 2.01 9.14
CA LYS A 62 2.73 2.22 10.57
C LYS A 62 1.50 1.80 11.35
N VAL A 63 1.71 1.44 12.61
CA VAL A 63 0.64 1.31 13.59
C VAL A 63 0.10 2.71 13.89
N SER A 64 -1.22 2.87 13.89
CA SER A 64 -1.89 4.15 14.08
C SER A 64 -3.22 4.01 14.82
N ASP A 65 -3.50 4.94 15.73
CA ASP A 65 -4.78 4.97 16.45
C ASP A 65 -5.95 5.26 15.48
N GLY A 66 -5.70 6.12 14.48
CA GLY A 66 -6.66 6.51 13.44
C GLY A 66 -6.23 6.13 12.02
N PHE A 67 -7.07 6.49 11.05
CA PHE A 67 -6.69 6.43 9.65
C PHE A 67 -5.65 7.52 9.31
N TYR A 68 -4.78 7.23 8.37
CA TYR A 68 -3.75 8.14 7.87
C TYR A 68 -3.57 7.99 6.36
N GLY A 69 -2.70 8.82 5.78
CA GLY A 69 -2.46 8.90 4.35
C GLY A 69 -3.22 10.04 3.68
N THR A 70 -3.10 10.11 2.36
CA THR A 70 -3.69 11.16 1.50
C THR A 70 -4.42 10.53 0.32
N GLY A 71 -5.11 11.36 -0.45
CA GLY A 71 -5.77 10.98 -1.70
C GLY A 71 -4.84 10.49 -2.82
N GLU A 72 -3.51 10.53 -2.63
CA GLU A 72 -2.58 9.80 -3.50
C GLU A 72 -2.71 8.28 -3.35
N THR A 73 -3.30 7.81 -2.23
CA THR A 73 -3.57 6.40 -1.99
C THR A 73 -4.58 5.87 -3.01
N PHE A 74 -4.28 4.73 -3.62
CA PHE A 74 -5.18 4.06 -4.55
C PHE A 74 -5.04 2.54 -4.45
N MET A 75 -6.09 1.82 -4.82
CA MET A 75 -6.05 0.37 -4.96
C MET A 75 -5.94 -0.02 -6.43
N PHE A 76 -5.43 -1.20 -6.71
CA PHE A 76 -5.41 -1.75 -8.06
C PHE A 76 -5.64 -3.26 -8.03
N THR A 77 -6.18 -3.77 -9.13
CA THR A 77 -6.33 -5.20 -9.39
C THR A 77 -5.85 -5.50 -10.80
N PHE A 78 -5.40 -6.72 -11.05
CA PHE A 78 -5.18 -7.28 -12.39
C PHE A 78 -6.29 -8.25 -12.81
N SER A 79 -7.33 -8.41 -12.00
CA SER A 79 -8.42 -9.37 -12.18
C SER A 79 -9.78 -8.67 -12.18
N PRO A 80 -10.65 -8.88 -13.19
CA PRO A 80 -10.41 -9.67 -14.42
C PRO A 80 -9.46 -8.96 -15.40
N ASP A 81 -9.41 -7.63 -15.36
CA ASP A 81 -8.53 -6.77 -16.14
C ASP A 81 -7.75 -5.84 -15.20
N PHE A 82 -6.73 -5.16 -15.73
CA PHE A 82 -6.00 -4.16 -14.96
C PHE A 82 -6.86 -2.91 -14.71
N GLU A 83 -7.17 -2.64 -13.45
CA GLU A 83 -7.94 -1.48 -13.03
C GLU A 83 -7.29 -0.79 -11.82
N VAL A 84 -7.46 0.53 -11.74
CA VAL A 84 -6.96 1.38 -10.65
C VAL A 84 -8.11 2.18 -10.05
N PHE A 85 -8.36 1.96 -8.76
CA PHE A 85 -9.38 2.62 -7.97
C PHE A 85 -8.75 3.74 -7.15
N LYS A 86 -8.89 4.98 -7.65
CA LYS A 86 -8.42 6.18 -6.95
C LYS A 86 -9.43 6.64 -5.91
N TRP A 87 -8.98 7.49 -5.02
CA TRP A 87 -9.85 8.16 -4.05
C TRP A 87 -11.03 8.87 -4.74
N THR A 88 -12.23 8.67 -4.20
CA THR A 88 -13.49 9.22 -4.70
C THR A 88 -13.78 10.63 -4.17
N GLY A 89 -13.14 11.05 -3.08
CA GLY A 89 -13.47 12.28 -2.36
C GLY A 89 -14.37 12.08 -1.14
N ASP A 90 -14.89 10.87 -0.90
CA ASP A 90 -15.97 10.65 0.07
C ASP A 90 -15.51 10.78 1.53
N ASN A 91 -14.35 10.21 1.87
CA ASN A 91 -13.79 10.26 3.21
C ASN A 91 -12.25 10.22 3.17
N MET A 92 -11.62 10.43 4.34
CA MET A 92 -10.16 10.42 4.49
C MET A 92 -9.64 9.13 5.15
N PHE A 93 -10.37 8.03 5.03
CA PHE A 93 -10.06 6.75 5.68
C PHE A 93 -9.20 5.85 4.78
N PHE A 94 -7.99 6.34 4.46
CA PHE A 94 -7.14 5.68 3.46
C PHE A 94 -6.46 4.42 3.98
N ILE A 95 -5.67 4.54 5.05
CA ILE A 95 -4.84 3.45 5.58
C ILE A 95 -5.00 3.41 7.10
N LYS A 96 -5.10 2.20 7.68
CA LYS A 96 -5.05 1.99 9.13
C LYS A 96 -4.20 0.76 9.41
N GLY A 97 -3.22 0.90 10.28
CA GLY A 97 -2.39 -0.21 10.74
C GLY A 97 -2.58 -0.44 12.23
N ASP A 98 -2.69 -1.70 12.63
CA ASP A 98 -2.58 -2.14 14.01
C ASP A 98 -1.58 -3.32 14.08
N MET A 99 -1.39 -3.91 15.26
CA MET A 99 -0.42 -5.00 15.44
C MET A 99 -0.83 -6.31 14.75
N ASP A 100 -2.12 -6.47 14.47
CA ASP A 100 -2.76 -7.69 13.97
C ASP A 100 -3.23 -7.53 12.51
N SER A 101 -3.40 -6.30 12.02
CA SER A 101 -3.96 -5.98 10.72
C SER A 101 -3.34 -4.73 10.06
N LEU A 102 -3.40 -4.71 8.74
CA LEU A 102 -3.14 -3.53 7.91
C LEU A 102 -4.30 -3.43 6.92
N ALA A 103 -5.05 -2.34 6.98
CA ALA A 103 -6.28 -2.13 6.22
C ALA A 103 -6.21 -0.88 5.34
N PHE A 104 -6.93 -0.93 4.21
CA PHE A 104 -7.09 0.17 3.26
C PHE A 104 -8.58 0.41 3.01
N GLY A 105 -9.00 1.68 2.91
CA GLY A 105 -10.36 2.06 2.54
C GLY A 105 -11.41 1.72 3.62
N GLY A 106 -11.50 2.54 4.67
CA GLY A 106 -12.49 2.38 5.74
C GLY A 106 -13.76 3.23 5.57
N GLY A 107 -14.70 3.07 6.52
CA GLY A 107 -15.90 3.90 6.65
C GLY A 107 -17.08 3.54 5.75
N GLY A 108 -17.12 2.29 5.26
CA GLY A 108 -18.31 1.66 4.69
C GLY A 108 -19.19 0.99 5.74
#